data_AF-A0A9P7PVF4-F1
#
_entry.id   AF-A0A9P7PVF4-F1
#
_cell.length_a   1.000
_cell.length_b   1.000
_cell.length_c   1.000
_cell.angle_alpha   90.00
_cell.angle_beta   90.00
_cell.angle_gamma   90.00
#
_symmetry.space_group_name_H-M   'P 1'
#
loop_
_entity.id
_entity.type
_entity.pdbx_description
1 polymer ?
#
loop_
_entity_poly.entity_id
_entity_poly.type
_entity_poly.pdbx_seq_one_letter_code
_entity_poly.pdbx_strand_id
1 'polypeptide(L)'
;MPWVDIDFILEAQQIWADKYARGRCYRHYEHDGWAIQGLYEWNVFAHDRYMQHVRQHEAKTWKFDARACFEADYERALQFPPAIENMYKNNLWGSAEVHPDVRMPIDLITGPWDEQKKRLLFWLIRAGALMDQEETKTCCKVRLAGLDAAVISSEKPDPLVIKCLMPTLLYKAALPPKAAHNRLVKLCRRIRQRGDTQNMRKFLGCFIREMHMNQETALHRHPYDSSVAPVDLQGNNQTKREK
;
A
#
# COMPACT_ATOMS: atom_id res chain seq x y z
N MET A 1 -5.15 -13.84 -11.94
CA MET A 1 -6.56 -14.25 -11.86
C MET A 1 -7.27 -13.74 -13.10
N PRO A 2 -7.38 -14.54 -14.17
CA PRO A 2 -7.77 -14.04 -15.50
C PRO A 2 -9.26 -13.72 -15.67
N TRP A 3 -10.11 -14.01 -14.68
CA TRP A 3 -11.57 -13.85 -14.79
C TRP A 3 -12.15 -12.69 -13.96
N VAL A 4 -11.38 -12.14 -13.01
CA VAL A 4 -11.84 -10.99 -12.22
C VAL A 4 -11.22 -9.73 -12.80
N ASP A 5 -12.06 -8.93 -13.45
CA ASP A 5 -11.72 -7.61 -13.93
C ASP A 5 -12.45 -6.54 -13.08
N ILE A 6 -12.05 -5.28 -13.22
CA ILE A 6 -12.67 -4.18 -12.49
C ILE A 6 -14.16 -4.03 -12.81
N ASP A 7 -14.59 -4.34 -14.03
CA ASP A 7 -15.97 -4.16 -14.45
C ASP A 7 -16.89 -5.16 -13.75
N PHE A 8 -16.46 -6.41 -13.65
CA PHE A 8 -17.13 -7.45 -12.87
C PHE A 8 -17.24 -7.09 -11.40
N ILE A 9 -16.16 -6.55 -10.80
CA ILE A 9 -16.16 -6.11 -9.40
C ILE A 9 -17.17 -4.99 -9.18
N LEU A 10 -17.16 -3.96 -10.03
CA LEU A 10 -18.05 -2.81 -9.90
C LEU A 10 -19.52 -3.19 -10.15
N GLU A 11 -19.78 -4.11 -11.09
CA GLU A 11 -21.12 -4.66 -11.30
C GLU A 11 -21.61 -5.42 -10.07
N ALA A 12 -20.77 -6.28 -9.49
CA ALA A 12 -21.10 -7.00 -8.26
C ALA A 12 -21.37 -6.03 -7.08
N GLN A 13 -20.58 -4.96 -6.96
CA GLN A 13 -20.80 -3.91 -5.96
C GLN A 13 -22.13 -3.18 -6.19
N GLN A 14 -22.47 -2.87 -7.43
CA GLN A 14 -23.75 -2.22 -7.77
C GLN A 14 -24.94 -3.13 -7.45
N ILE A 15 -24.91 -4.41 -7.85
CA ILE A 15 -25.98 -5.38 -7.58
C ILE A 15 -26.20 -5.52 -6.07
N TRP A 16 -25.10 -5.61 -5.31
CA TRP A 16 -25.18 -5.67 -3.86
C TRP A 16 -25.83 -4.41 -3.28
N ALA A 17 -25.40 -3.23 -3.72
CA ALA A 17 -25.93 -1.96 -3.22
C ALA A 17 -27.41 -1.77 -3.58
N ASP A 18 -27.82 -2.13 -4.80
CA ASP A 18 -29.21 -2.06 -5.26
C ASP A 18 -30.15 -2.95 -4.44
N LYS A 19 -29.62 -4.07 -3.93
CA LYS A 19 -30.39 -5.02 -3.11
C LYS A 19 -30.38 -4.66 -1.62
N TYR A 20 -29.24 -4.26 -1.08
CA TYR A 20 -29.02 -4.18 0.37
C TYR A 20 -28.73 -2.77 0.91
N ALA A 21 -28.40 -1.81 0.05
CA ALA A 21 -28.02 -0.46 0.45
C ALA A 21 -29.00 0.63 -0.03
N ARG A 22 -30.25 0.26 -0.35
CA ARG A 22 -31.28 1.24 -0.74
C ARG A 22 -31.45 2.30 0.34
N GLY A 23 -31.41 3.57 -0.07
CA GLY A 23 -31.54 4.72 0.83
C GLY A 23 -30.28 5.06 1.63
N ARG A 24 -29.16 4.35 1.40
CA ARG A 24 -27.84 4.72 1.94
C ARG A 24 -27.08 5.58 0.95
N CYS A 25 -26.26 6.48 1.46
CA CYS A 25 -25.35 7.30 0.67
C CYS A 25 -23.96 6.68 0.66
N TYR A 26 -23.27 6.74 -0.48
CA TYR A 26 -21.86 6.41 -0.53
C TYR A 26 -21.06 7.49 0.18
N ARG A 27 -20.12 7.06 1.04
CA ARG A 27 -19.23 7.95 1.75
C ARG A 27 -17.87 7.93 1.05
N HIS A 28 -17.45 9.07 0.54
CA HIS A 28 -16.09 9.24 0.07
C HIS A 28 -15.15 9.43 1.27
N TYR A 29 -14.27 8.46 1.55
CA TYR A 29 -13.44 8.43 2.76
C TYR A 29 -12.25 9.41 2.75
N GLU A 30 -12.03 10.14 1.66
CA GLU A 30 -10.75 10.78 1.38
C GLU A 30 -10.81 12.32 1.24
N HIS A 31 -11.79 13.02 1.80
CA HIS A 31 -11.78 14.50 1.77
C HIS A 31 -11.41 15.18 3.11
N ASP A 32 -11.50 14.48 4.24
CA ASP A 32 -11.38 15.08 5.58
C ASP A 32 -9.95 15.07 6.18
N GLY A 33 -8.90 15.07 5.35
CA GLY A 33 -7.50 15.02 5.80
C GLY A 33 -6.75 16.34 5.61
N TRP A 34 -6.02 16.81 6.63
CA TRP A 34 -5.13 17.97 6.53
C TRP A 34 -4.09 17.82 5.40
N ALA A 35 -3.59 16.60 5.17
CA ALA A 35 -2.68 16.29 4.07
C ALA A 35 -3.33 16.39 2.68
N ILE A 36 -4.65 16.24 2.61
CA ILE A 36 -5.43 16.29 1.37
C ILE A 36 -5.79 17.73 1.00
N GLN A 37 -6.01 18.60 2.00
CA GLN A 37 -6.26 20.02 1.77
C GLN A 37 -5.08 20.71 1.05
N GLY A 38 -3.84 20.46 1.50
CA GLY A 38 -2.64 20.98 0.84
C GLY A 38 -2.42 20.43 -0.58
N LEU A 39 -2.92 19.23 -0.89
CA LEU A 39 -2.85 18.65 -2.24
C LEU A 39 -3.85 19.31 -3.19
N TYR A 40 -5.01 19.74 -2.70
CA TYR A 40 -6.00 20.43 -3.50
C TYR A 40 -5.61 21.87 -3.83
N GLU A 41 -4.80 22.53 -3.00
CA GLU A 41 -4.17 23.81 -3.35
C GLU A 41 -3.29 23.71 -4.60
N TRP A 42 -2.74 22.52 -4.89
CA TRP A 42 -1.86 22.28 -6.04
C TRP A 42 -2.61 21.91 -7.33
N ASN A 43 -3.85 21.42 -7.23
CA ASN A 43 -4.66 21.03 -8.39
C ASN A 43 -6.15 21.31 -8.15
N VAL A 44 -6.50 22.60 -8.22
CA VAL A 44 -7.85 23.12 -7.97
C VAL A 44 -8.88 22.52 -8.94
N PHE A 45 -8.52 22.26 -10.20
CA PHE A 45 -9.46 21.70 -11.18
C PHE A 45 -9.83 20.24 -10.90
N ALA A 46 -8.85 19.41 -10.50
CA ALA A 46 -9.11 18.03 -10.10
C ALA A 46 -9.94 17.96 -8.81
N HIS A 47 -9.72 18.91 -7.88
CA HIS A 47 -10.53 19.08 -6.69
C HIS A 47 -11.99 19.39 -7.05
N ASP A 48 -12.24 20.37 -7.91
CA ASP A 48 -13.60 20.86 -8.17
C ASP A 48 -14.51 19.79 -8.79
N ARG A 49 -14.00 19.02 -9.76
CA ARG A 49 -14.77 17.93 -10.38
C ARG A 49 -15.09 16.81 -9.39
N TYR A 50 -14.11 16.41 -8.58
CA TYR A 50 -14.33 15.42 -7.53
C TYR A 50 -15.30 15.92 -6.46
N MET A 51 -15.14 17.16 -5.99
CA MET A 51 -16.03 17.76 -4.99
C MET A 51 -17.45 17.96 -5.53
N GLN A 52 -17.62 18.21 -6.83
CA GLN A 52 -18.94 18.22 -7.45
C GLN A 52 -19.61 16.85 -7.34
N HIS A 53 -18.89 15.77 -7.63
CA HIS A 53 -19.39 14.40 -7.48
C HIS A 53 -19.74 14.08 -6.01
N VAL A 54 -18.86 14.44 -5.06
CA VAL A 54 -19.11 14.27 -3.62
C VAL A 54 -20.39 14.99 -3.18
N ARG A 55 -20.55 16.27 -3.56
CA ARG A 55 -21.73 17.08 -3.19
C ARG A 55 -23.04 16.49 -3.74
N GLN A 56 -23.02 15.89 -4.93
CA GLN A 56 -24.18 15.22 -5.51
C GLN A 56 -24.61 14.00 -4.67
N HIS A 57 -23.66 13.25 -4.11
CA HIS A 57 -23.96 12.13 -3.21
C HIS A 57 -24.41 12.59 -1.81
N GLU A 58 -23.79 13.64 -1.24
CA GLU A 58 -24.14 14.20 0.07
C GLU A 58 -25.54 14.83 0.09
N ALA A 59 -25.93 15.49 -0.99
CA ALA A 59 -27.27 16.06 -1.15
C ALA A 59 -28.37 14.98 -1.26
N LYS A 60 -28.00 13.68 -1.27
CA LYS A 60 -28.91 12.52 -1.47
C LYS A 60 -29.72 12.60 -2.76
N THR A 61 -29.32 13.45 -3.69
CA THR A 61 -30.02 13.64 -4.97
C THR A 61 -29.65 12.55 -5.97
N TRP A 62 -28.65 11.72 -5.65
CA TRP A 62 -28.14 10.70 -6.54
C TRP A 62 -28.20 9.30 -5.93
N LYS A 63 -28.70 8.34 -6.74
CA LYS A 63 -28.57 6.90 -6.44
C LYS A 63 -27.09 6.53 -6.48
N PHE A 64 -26.64 5.66 -5.58
CA PHE A 64 -25.29 5.13 -5.63
C PHE A 64 -25.02 4.46 -6.99
N ASP A 65 -23.92 4.85 -7.62
CA ASP A 65 -23.38 4.27 -8.85
C ASP A 65 -21.93 3.89 -8.57
N ALA A 66 -21.68 2.59 -8.42
CA ALA A 66 -20.36 2.05 -8.07
C ALA A 66 -19.30 2.46 -9.10
N ARG A 67 -19.66 2.49 -10.39
CA ARG A 67 -18.75 2.86 -11.47
C ARG A 67 -18.43 4.34 -11.42
N ALA A 68 -19.45 5.20 -11.32
CA ALA A 68 -19.22 6.64 -11.26
C ALA A 68 -18.37 7.03 -10.04
N CYS A 69 -18.63 6.43 -8.88
CA CYS A 69 -17.83 6.64 -7.67
C CYS A 69 -16.38 6.17 -7.86
N PHE A 70 -16.17 4.97 -8.41
CA PHE A 70 -14.83 4.46 -8.68
C PHE A 70 -14.05 5.34 -9.66
N GLU A 71 -14.66 5.76 -10.77
CA GLU A 71 -13.98 6.61 -11.75
C GLU A 71 -13.62 7.97 -11.16
N ALA A 72 -14.49 8.56 -10.34
CA ALA A 72 -14.18 9.81 -9.64
C ALA A 72 -12.98 9.66 -8.70
N ASP A 73 -12.95 8.58 -7.91
CA ASP A 73 -11.83 8.26 -7.01
C ASP A 73 -10.53 7.96 -7.81
N TYR A 74 -10.62 7.23 -8.92
CA TYR A 74 -9.48 6.86 -9.77
C TYR A 74 -8.89 8.06 -10.54
N GLU A 75 -9.73 8.85 -11.21
CA GLU A 75 -9.33 10.09 -11.89
C GLU A 75 -8.62 11.03 -10.91
N ARG A 76 -9.18 11.17 -9.71
CA ARG A 76 -8.56 11.94 -8.63
C ARG A 76 -7.18 11.37 -8.25
N ALA A 77 -7.07 10.06 -8.06
CA ALA A 77 -5.82 9.42 -7.67
C ALA A 77 -4.70 9.60 -8.71
N LEU A 78 -5.03 9.69 -10.00
CA LEU A 78 -4.07 9.96 -11.08
C LEU A 78 -3.46 11.37 -11.02
N GLN A 79 -4.22 12.35 -10.51
CA GLN A 79 -3.83 13.76 -10.52
C GLN A 79 -2.86 14.13 -9.38
N PHE A 80 -2.81 13.33 -8.32
CA PHE A 80 -1.95 13.63 -7.17
C PHE A 80 -0.56 13.04 -7.32
N PRO A 81 0.50 13.85 -7.08
CA PRO A 81 1.85 13.33 -7.01
C PRO A 81 1.97 12.32 -5.86
N PRO A 82 2.95 11.40 -5.92
CA PRO A 82 3.24 10.53 -4.80
C PRO A 82 3.84 11.40 -3.68
N ALA A 83 3.11 11.55 -2.58
CA ALA A 83 3.54 12.31 -1.39
C ALA A 83 3.83 11.35 -0.23
N ILE A 84 4.70 11.77 0.70
CA ILE A 84 5.13 10.93 1.84
C ILE A 84 4.19 11.07 3.03
N GLU A 85 3.61 12.25 3.24
CA GLU A 85 2.57 12.46 4.26
C GLU A 85 1.39 11.50 4.06
N ASN A 86 1.26 11.03 2.82
CA ASN A 86 0.30 10.10 2.30
C ASN A 86 0.72 8.61 2.42
N MET A 87 1.98 8.27 2.69
CA MET A 87 2.43 6.87 2.74
C MET A 87 1.89 6.08 3.93
N TYR A 88 1.67 6.75 5.05
CA TYR A 88 1.16 6.15 6.28
C TYR A 88 -0.20 6.71 6.70
N LYS A 89 -0.60 7.87 6.15
CA LYS A 89 -1.86 8.56 6.48
C LYS A 89 -2.83 8.67 5.30
N ASN A 90 -2.49 8.19 4.10
CA ASN A 90 -3.54 8.09 3.08
C ASN A 90 -4.50 6.97 3.43
N ASN A 91 -5.64 7.47 3.88
CA ASN A 91 -6.99 6.94 3.87
C ASN A 91 -7.44 6.26 2.55
N LEU A 92 -6.52 5.80 1.68
CA LEU A 92 -6.86 4.74 0.72
C LEU A 92 -7.37 3.50 1.45
N TRP A 93 -7.10 3.34 2.75
CA TRP A 93 -7.86 2.39 3.57
C TRP A 93 -9.26 2.96 3.83
N GLY A 94 -10.05 3.06 2.76
CA GLY A 94 -11.50 3.08 2.84
C GLY A 94 -11.99 1.79 3.49
N SER A 95 -13.27 1.74 3.80
CA SER A 95 -13.98 0.57 4.37
C SER A 95 -13.32 -0.76 4.04
N ALA A 96 -13.15 -1.65 5.03
CA ALA A 96 -12.74 -3.04 4.81
C ALA A 96 -13.77 -3.77 3.93
N GLU A 97 -13.72 -3.47 2.64
CA GLU A 97 -14.62 -3.92 1.57
C GLU A 97 -14.24 -5.34 1.14
N VAL A 98 -13.00 -5.75 1.42
CA VAL A 98 -12.52 -7.12 1.23
C VAL A 98 -12.30 -7.84 2.55
N HIS A 99 -12.43 -9.16 2.51
CA HIS A 99 -12.09 -10.04 3.62
C HIS A 99 -10.60 -9.90 3.99
N PRO A 100 -10.20 -10.01 5.27
CA PRO A 100 -8.80 -9.96 5.69
C PRO A 100 -7.87 -11.00 5.02
N ASP A 101 -8.46 -12.09 4.52
CA ASP A 101 -7.74 -13.15 3.80
C ASP A 101 -7.58 -12.89 2.30
N VAL A 102 -8.15 -11.80 1.77
CA VAL A 102 -7.89 -11.42 0.38
C VAL A 102 -6.41 -11.12 0.22
N ARG A 103 -5.79 -11.82 -0.74
CA ARG A 103 -4.37 -11.66 -1.07
C ARG A 103 -4.24 -10.96 -2.40
N MET A 104 -3.33 -9.99 -2.45
CA MET A 104 -3.05 -9.26 -3.67
C MET A 104 -2.33 -10.18 -4.68
N PRO A 105 -2.84 -10.30 -5.92
CA PRO A 105 -2.17 -11.06 -6.97
C PRO A 105 -0.71 -10.62 -7.17
N ILE A 106 0.19 -11.59 -7.31
CA ILE A 106 1.64 -11.33 -7.45
C ILE A 106 1.92 -10.44 -8.67
N ASP A 107 1.22 -10.66 -9.77
CA ASP A 107 1.36 -9.88 -11.00
C ASP A 107 0.91 -8.42 -10.86
N LEU A 108 0.03 -8.10 -9.91
CA LEU A 108 -0.30 -6.71 -9.55
C LEU A 108 0.78 -6.06 -8.66
N ILE A 109 1.62 -6.85 -7.99
CA ILE A 109 2.74 -6.34 -7.18
C ILE A 109 4.00 -6.18 -8.02
N THR A 110 4.27 -7.11 -8.93
CA THR A 110 5.52 -7.16 -9.70
C THR A 110 5.44 -6.49 -11.07
N GLY A 111 4.23 -6.20 -11.55
CA GLY A 111 4.00 -5.64 -12.87
C GLY A 111 4.32 -6.62 -14.01
N PRO A 112 4.34 -6.16 -15.27
CA PRO A 112 4.03 -4.78 -15.70
C PRO A 112 2.54 -4.43 -15.50
N TRP A 113 2.24 -3.13 -15.39
CA TRP A 113 0.89 -2.60 -15.16
C TRP A 113 0.35 -1.92 -16.43
N ASP A 114 -0.56 -2.61 -17.11
CA ASP A 114 -1.50 -1.97 -18.03
C ASP A 114 -2.59 -1.23 -17.24
N GLU A 115 -3.45 -0.48 -17.93
CA GLU A 115 -4.53 0.28 -17.28
C GLU A 115 -5.48 -0.61 -16.48
N GLN A 116 -5.75 -1.82 -16.94
CA GLN A 116 -6.62 -2.76 -16.24
C GLN A 116 -6.02 -3.16 -14.89
N LYS A 117 -4.74 -3.51 -14.87
CA LYS A 117 -4.01 -3.83 -13.65
C LYS A 117 -3.87 -2.63 -12.72
N LYS A 118 -3.72 -1.41 -13.24
CA LYS A 118 -3.68 -0.20 -12.41
C LYS A 118 -5.01 0.05 -11.71
N ARG A 119 -6.12 -0.07 -12.44
CA ARG A 119 -7.49 0.06 -11.90
C ARG A 119 -7.77 -0.98 -10.83
N LEU A 120 -7.42 -2.25 -11.10
CA LEU A 120 -7.60 -3.34 -10.15
C LEU A 120 -6.71 -3.18 -8.90
N LEU A 121 -5.45 -2.80 -9.09
CA LEU A 121 -4.53 -2.50 -7.99
C LEU A 121 -5.08 -1.36 -7.12
N PHE A 122 -5.52 -0.26 -7.73
CA PHE A 122 -6.12 0.86 -7.02
C PHE A 122 -7.36 0.42 -6.23
N TRP A 123 -8.27 -0.34 -6.85
CA TRP A 123 -9.47 -0.84 -6.18
C TRP A 123 -9.12 -1.71 -4.97
N LEU A 124 -8.16 -2.64 -5.10
CA LEU A 124 -7.76 -3.53 -4.02
C LEU A 124 -7.18 -2.77 -2.83
N ILE A 125 -6.29 -1.80 -3.09
CA ILE A 125 -5.72 -0.96 -2.04
C ILE A 125 -6.82 -0.12 -1.38
N ARG A 126 -7.73 0.46 -2.18
CA ARG A 126 -8.89 1.23 -1.71
C ARG A 126 -9.80 0.40 -0.78
N ALA A 127 -9.99 -0.87 -1.13
CA ALA A 127 -10.82 -1.81 -0.39
C ALA A 127 -10.15 -2.35 0.89
N GLY A 128 -8.89 -2.00 1.16
CA GLY A 128 -8.15 -2.43 2.33
C GLY A 128 -7.37 -3.75 2.15
N ALA A 129 -7.15 -4.21 0.92
CA ALA A 129 -6.31 -5.39 0.67
C ALA A 129 -4.87 -5.08 1.08
N LEU A 130 -4.34 -5.87 2.02
CA LEU A 130 -2.94 -5.79 2.44
C LEU A 130 -2.14 -6.93 1.80
N MET A 131 -0.86 -6.71 1.56
CA MET A 131 0.02 -7.86 1.34
C MET A 131 0.13 -8.68 2.61
N ASP A 132 0.30 -9.98 2.40
CA ASP A 132 0.47 -10.94 3.48
C ASP A 132 1.52 -10.48 4.47
N GLN A 133 1.14 -10.49 5.75
CA GLN A 133 2.00 -10.08 6.87
C GLN A 133 3.01 -11.17 7.19
N GLU A 134 2.85 -12.40 6.69
CA GLU A 134 3.80 -13.45 6.93
C GLU A 134 5.15 -13.15 6.25
N GLU A 135 6.20 -13.06 7.06
CA GLU A 135 7.60 -12.87 6.66
C GLU A 135 8.18 -14.12 5.99
N THR A 136 7.47 -14.66 5.00
CA THR A 136 8.00 -15.76 4.20
C THR A 136 9.08 -15.24 3.24
N LYS A 137 10.08 -16.08 2.96
CA LYS A 137 11.10 -15.79 1.94
C LYS A 137 10.48 -15.43 0.58
N THR A 138 9.31 -15.99 0.28
CA THR A 138 8.52 -15.72 -0.93
C THR A 138 7.98 -14.29 -0.92
N CYS A 139 7.39 -13.83 0.19
CA CYS A 139 6.91 -12.45 0.34
C CYS A 139 8.03 -11.42 0.14
N CYS A 140 9.22 -11.65 0.73
CA CYS A 140 10.37 -10.75 0.53
C CYS A 140 10.80 -10.65 -0.94
N LYS A 141 10.81 -11.77 -1.68
CA LYS A 141 11.16 -11.77 -3.11
C LYS A 141 10.17 -10.97 -3.94
N VAL A 142 8.88 -11.15 -3.69
CA VAL A 142 7.80 -10.43 -4.38
C VAL A 142 7.89 -8.93 -4.10
N ARG A 143 8.12 -8.53 -2.84
CA ARG A 143 8.35 -7.13 -2.45
C ARG A 143 9.52 -6.50 -3.19
N LEU A 144 10.65 -7.20 -3.23
CA LEU A 144 11.85 -6.71 -3.90
C LEU A 144 11.64 -6.58 -5.41
N ALA A 145 10.96 -7.56 -6.03
CA ALA A 145 10.62 -7.51 -7.45
C ALA A 145 9.67 -6.35 -7.77
N GLY A 146 8.65 -6.11 -6.95
CA GLY A 146 7.74 -4.97 -7.08
C GLY A 146 8.44 -3.62 -6.95
N LEU A 147 9.35 -3.49 -5.96
CA LEU A 147 10.17 -2.28 -5.82
C LEU A 147 11.09 -2.07 -7.03
N ASP A 148 11.76 -3.13 -7.46
CA ASP A 148 12.66 -3.08 -8.61
C ASP A 148 11.87 -2.67 -9.87
N ALA A 149 10.68 -3.22 -10.11
CA ALA A 149 9.83 -2.91 -11.27
C ALA A 149 9.19 -1.51 -11.21
N ALA A 150 8.58 -1.13 -10.09
CA ALA A 150 7.81 0.10 -9.97
C ALA A 150 8.70 1.37 -9.99
N VAL A 151 9.92 1.26 -9.45
CA VAL A 151 10.76 2.42 -9.17
C VAL A 151 12.14 2.32 -9.80
N ILE A 152 12.88 1.25 -9.53
CA ILE A 152 14.32 1.22 -9.84
C ILE A 152 14.55 1.04 -11.35
N SER A 153 13.91 0.05 -11.95
CA SER A 153 14.08 -0.33 -13.35
C SER A 153 13.15 0.44 -14.31
N SER A 154 12.10 1.09 -13.80
CA SER A 154 11.17 1.85 -14.65
C SER A 154 11.84 3.11 -15.19
N GLU A 155 11.82 3.33 -16.50
CA GLU A 155 12.33 4.58 -17.08
C GLU A 155 11.52 5.78 -16.56
N LYS A 156 10.19 5.65 -16.57
CA LYS A 156 9.23 6.64 -16.07
C LYS A 156 8.33 6.01 -15.00
N PRO A 157 8.67 6.15 -13.71
CA PRO A 157 7.90 5.56 -12.62
C PRO A 157 6.48 6.10 -12.59
N ASP A 158 5.49 5.20 -12.54
CA ASP A 158 4.07 5.55 -12.54
C ASP A 158 3.65 6.04 -11.13
N PRO A 159 3.23 7.32 -10.97
CA PRO A 159 2.81 7.88 -9.70
C PRO A 159 1.73 7.09 -8.96
N LEU A 160 0.76 6.54 -9.70
CA LEU A 160 -0.35 5.78 -9.13
C LEU A 160 0.12 4.44 -8.60
N VAL A 161 0.91 3.71 -9.39
CA VAL A 161 1.47 2.41 -8.98
C VAL A 161 2.33 2.57 -7.73
N ILE A 162 3.20 3.58 -7.71
CA ILE A 162 4.02 3.91 -6.55
C ILE A 162 3.14 4.19 -5.33
N LYS A 163 2.11 5.03 -5.47
CA LYS A 163 1.20 5.37 -4.38
C LYS A 163 0.48 4.13 -3.82
N CYS A 164 0.05 3.22 -4.69
CA CYS A 164 -0.63 1.98 -4.29
C CYS A 164 0.30 0.98 -3.62
N LEU A 165 1.52 0.78 -4.16
CA LEU A 165 2.42 -0.27 -3.70
C LEU A 165 3.35 0.17 -2.58
N MET A 166 3.79 1.42 -2.51
CA MET A 166 4.85 1.80 -1.58
C MET A 166 4.50 1.61 -0.09
N PRO A 167 3.27 1.93 0.39
CA PRO A 167 2.88 1.58 1.75
C PRO A 167 3.10 0.09 1.99
N THR A 168 2.56 -0.74 1.09
CA THR A 168 2.60 -2.20 1.13
C THR A 168 4.02 -2.78 1.01
N LEU A 169 4.90 -2.15 0.24
CA LEU A 169 6.30 -2.58 0.07
C LEU A 169 7.19 -2.21 1.26
N LEU A 170 6.83 -1.18 2.03
CA LEU A 170 7.60 -0.71 3.19
C LEU A 170 7.01 -1.12 4.54
N TYR A 171 5.75 -1.56 4.58
CA TYR A 171 5.04 -1.81 5.83
C TYR A 171 5.61 -2.99 6.64
N LYS A 172 5.76 -2.76 7.95
CA LYS A 172 5.95 -3.70 9.08
C LYS A 172 7.11 -4.69 9.09
N ALA A 173 7.67 -5.10 7.97
CA ALA A 173 8.76 -6.06 7.92
C ALA A 173 9.97 -5.50 7.17
N ALA A 174 11.14 -5.48 7.81
CA ALA A 174 12.37 -5.03 7.16
C ALA A 174 12.77 -5.99 6.03
N LEU A 175 13.27 -5.43 4.94
CA LEU A 175 13.90 -6.24 3.90
C LEU A 175 15.22 -6.84 4.43
N PRO A 176 15.67 -7.99 3.90
CA PRO A 176 16.97 -8.56 4.28
C PRO A 176 18.09 -7.52 4.10
N PRO A 177 19.00 -7.32 5.07
CA PRO A 177 19.94 -6.19 5.07
C PRO A 177 20.74 -6.00 3.79
N LYS A 178 21.31 -7.10 3.26
CA LYS A 178 22.05 -7.08 1.99
C LYS A 178 21.15 -6.69 0.81
N ALA A 179 19.92 -7.19 0.78
CA ALA A 179 18.96 -6.87 -0.26
C ALA A 179 18.53 -5.40 -0.19
N ALA A 180 18.27 -4.89 1.01
CA ALA A 180 17.92 -3.50 1.27
C ALA A 180 19.04 -2.55 0.85
N HIS A 181 20.27 -2.81 1.29
CA HIS A 181 21.45 -2.03 0.94
C HIS A 181 21.64 -1.94 -0.59
N ASN A 182 21.56 -3.08 -1.29
CA ASN A 182 21.67 -3.11 -2.74
C ASN A 182 20.62 -2.21 -3.43
N ARG A 183 19.38 -2.17 -2.93
CA ARG A 183 18.31 -1.32 -3.51
C ARG A 183 18.50 0.15 -3.15
N LEU A 184 18.95 0.46 -1.94
CA LEU A 184 19.31 1.81 -1.54
C LEU A 184 20.39 2.39 -2.48
N VAL A 185 21.45 1.62 -2.79
CA VAL A 185 22.49 2.03 -3.74
C VAL A 185 21.91 2.31 -5.12
N LYS A 186 21.03 1.44 -5.62
CA LYS A 186 20.37 1.63 -6.93
C LYS A 186 19.47 2.87 -6.94
N LEU A 187 18.69 3.12 -5.88
CA LEU A 187 17.83 4.30 -5.75
C LEU A 187 18.65 5.59 -5.69
N CYS A 188 19.74 5.61 -4.92
CA CYS A 188 20.68 6.73 -4.90
C CYS A 188 21.26 7.03 -6.28
N ARG A 189 21.61 5.99 -7.05
CA ARG A 189 22.08 6.14 -8.43
C ARG A 189 21.00 6.73 -9.32
N ARG A 190 19.76 6.24 -9.21
CA ARG A 190 18.62 6.76 -9.98
C ARG A 190 18.39 8.24 -9.74
N ILE A 191 18.35 8.70 -8.50
CA ILE A 191 18.12 10.13 -8.18
C ILE A 191 19.18 11.04 -8.83
N ARG A 192 20.41 10.55 -8.97
CA ARG A 192 21.50 11.28 -9.64
C ARG A 192 21.35 11.33 -11.17
N GLN A 193 20.66 10.35 -11.76
CA GLN A 193 20.37 10.33 -13.19
C GLN A 193 19.23 11.34 -13.48
N ARG A 194 19.43 12.26 -14.44
CA ARG A 194 18.54 13.41 -14.68
C ARG A 194 17.28 13.09 -15.50
N GLY A 195 16.57 12.01 -15.18
CA GLY A 195 15.31 11.63 -15.87
C GLY A 195 14.02 11.95 -15.09
N ASP A 196 14.10 12.00 -13.76
CA ASP A 196 12.91 12.13 -12.91
C ASP A 196 12.49 13.59 -12.69
N THR A 197 11.18 13.82 -12.57
CA THR A 197 10.62 15.12 -12.18
C THR A 197 11.08 15.53 -10.78
N GLN A 198 11.03 16.83 -10.46
CA GLN A 198 11.42 17.32 -9.14
C GLN A 198 10.60 16.67 -8.01
N ASN A 199 9.30 16.45 -8.23
CA ASN A 199 8.42 15.79 -7.28
C ASN A 199 8.80 14.32 -7.07
N MET A 200 9.11 13.60 -8.15
CA MET A 200 9.58 12.22 -8.07
C MET A 200 10.92 12.14 -7.32
N ARG A 201 11.88 13.03 -7.60
CA ARG A 201 13.17 13.06 -6.88
C ARG A 201 13.00 13.33 -5.38
N LYS A 202 12.14 14.27 -5.01
CA LYS A 202 11.79 14.53 -3.60
C LYS A 202 11.19 13.28 -2.96
N PHE A 203 10.23 12.65 -3.63
CA PHE A 203 9.61 11.41 -3.19
C PHE A 203 10.63 10.30 -2.96
N LEU A 204 11.49 10.02 -3.93
CA LEU A 204 12.54 9.01 -3.83
C LEU A 204 13.54 9.30 -2.71
N GLY A 205 13.91 10.58 -2.53
CA GLY A 205 14.80 10.99 -1.44
C GLY A 205 14.22 10.69 -0.06
N CYS A 206 12.92 10.86 0.11
CA CYS A 206 12.22 10.51 1.34
C CYS A 206 12.05 8.99 1.48
N PHE A 207 11.71 8.29 0.39
CA PHE A 207 11.61 6.84 0.34
C PHE A 207 12.91 6.15 0.78
N ILE A 208 14.06 6.67 0.34
CA ILE A 208 15.38 6.21 0.80
C ILE A 208 15.54 6.35 2.32
N ARG A 209 15.11 7.49 2.89
CA ARG A 209 15.17 7.71 4.35
C ARG A 209 14.30 6.71 5.10
N GLU A 210 13.06 6.48 4.65
CA GLU A 210 12.16 5.51 5.27
C GLU A 210 12.71 4.08 5.21
N MET A 211 13.25 3.68 4.05
CA MET A 211 13.92 2.39 3.92
C MET A 211 15.10 2.26 4.89
N HIS A 212 15.90 3.32 5.06
CA HIS A 212 17.02 3.34 6.00
C HIS A 212 16.56 3.20 7.46
N MET A 213 15.59 4.01 7.88
CA MET A 213 15.02 3.99 9.24
C MET A 213 14.43 2.62 9.58
N ASN A 214 13.76 1.96 8.63
CA ASN A 214 13.22 0.61 8.81
C ASN A 214 14.32 -0.43 9.00
N GLN A 215 15.48 -0.28 8.34
CA GLN A 215 16.63 -1.17 8.53
C GLN A 215 17.26 -0.97 9.91
N GLU A 216 17.48 0.27 10.34
CA GLU A 216 18.01 0.58 11.67
C GLU A 216 17.10 0.04 12.77
N THR A 217 15.79 0.27 12.65
CA THR A 217 14.80 -0.23 13.60
C THR A 217 14.84 -1.76 13.72
N ALA A 218 14.97 -2.47 12.59
CA ALA A 218 15.05 -3.93 12.59
C ALA A 218 16.34 -4.46 13.22
N LEU A 219 17.48 -3.79 12.99
CA LEU A 219 18.74 -4.13 13.64
C LEU A 219 18.68 -3.91 15.16
N HIS A 220 18.00 -2.84 15.61
CA HIS A 220 17.83 -2.55 17.03
C HIS A 220 16.85 -3.47 17.77
N ARG A 221 15.91 -4.12 17.06
CA ARG A 221 15.02 -5.13 17.66
C ARG A 221 15.68 -6.49 17.87
N HIS A 222 16.88 -6.72 17.30
CA HIS A 222 17.54 -8.03 17.31
C HIS A 222 18.65 -8.31 18.35
N PRO A 223 18.94 -7.51 19.41
CA PRO A 223 20.06 -7.82 20.29
C PRO A 223 19.76 -8.81 21.43
N TYR A 224 18.52 -9.33 21.59
CA TYR A 224 18.17 -10.16 22.77
C TYR A 224 17.69 -11.60 22.51
N ASP A 225 17.71 -12.10 21.26
CA ASP A 225 17.31 -13.48 20.98
C ASP A 225 18.49 -14.44 20.81
N SER A 226 19.57 -14.17 21.56
CA SER A 226 20.73 -15.05 21.65
C SER A 226 21.33 -15.03 23.06
N SER A 227 20.65 -15.68 24.02
CA SER A 227 21.34 -16.24 25.18
C SER A 227 20.66 -17.51 25.69
N VAL A 228 21.22 -18.66 25.32
CA VAL A 228 21.83 -19.65 26.23
C VAL A 228 20.82 -20.38 27.12
N ALA A 229 20.52 -21.63 26.74
CA ALA A 229 20.00 -22.62 27.68
C ALA A 229 21.02 -22.82 28.82
N PRO A 230 20.63 -22.79 30.10
CA PRO A 230 21.52 -23.21 31.16
C PRO A 230 21.61 -24.73 31.11
N VAL A 231 22.77 -25.23 30.68
CA VAL A 231 23.28 -26.51 31.15
C VAL A 231 23.74 -26.26 32.58
N ASP A 232 23.06 -26.83 33.55
CA ASP A 232 23.67 -27.19 34.83
C ASP A 232 23.43 -28.66 35.10
N LEU A 233 24.53 -29.39 34.99
CA LEU A 233 24.73 -30.74 35.48
C LEU A 233 25.20 -30.66 36.94
N GLN A 234 24.70 -31.61 37.73
CA GLN A 234 25.22 -32.16 38.99
C GLN A 234 24.55 -31.72 40.30
N GLY A 235 24.03 -32.74 41.00
CA GLY A 235 23.65 -32.67 42.40
C GLY A 235 22.87 -33.87 42.88
N ASN A 236 23.51 -35.05 42.90
CA ASN A 236 23.06 -36.25 43.61
C ASN A 236 22.40 -35.93 44.96
N ASN A 237 21.26 -36.57 45.26
CA ASN A 237 21.13 -37.40 46.46
C ASN A 237 19.84 -38.24 46.42
N GLN A 238 20.03 -39.52 46.12
CA GLN A 238 19.15 -40.58 46.59
C GLN A 238 19.31 -40.71 48.10
N THR A 239 18.21 -40.54 48.85
CA THR A 239 18.09 -41.14 50.17
C THR A 239 16.75 -41.87 50.29
N LYS A 240 16.88 -43.17 50.47
CA LYS A 240 15.88 -44.15 50.90
C LYS A 240 15.10 -43.70 52.14
N ARG A 241 13.81 -44.03 52.19
CA ARG A 241 13.07 -44.76 53.27
C ARG A 241 11.56 -44.56 53.06
N GLU A 242 10.83 -45.60 52.64
CA GLU A 242 10.06 -46.49 53.54
C GLU A 242 8.90 -45.80 54.28
N LYS A 243 7.71 -45.81 53.68
CA LYS A 243 6.48 -46.50 54.11
C LYS A 243 5.25 -45.83 53.50
#